data_AF-A0A538QN50-F1
#
_entry.id   AF-A0A538QN50-F1
#
_cell.length_a   1.000
_cell.length_b   1.000
_cell.length_c   1.000
_cell.angle_alpha   90.00
_cell.angle_beta   90.00
_cell.angle_gamma   90.00
#
_symmetry.space_group_name_H-M   'P 1'
#
loop_
_entity.id
_entity.type
_entity.pdbx_description
1 polymer ?
#
loop_
_entity_poly.entity_id
_entity_poly.type
_entity_poly.pdbx_seq_one_letter_code
_entity_poly.pdbx_strand_id
1 'polypeptide(L)'
;MASTASVSPALRDTAEGGVSLARLYGLRAMYLLLIVGLAAINLPELIGHEPTSRGVIPSMLGGIWLLAFLGLRYPLQMIPLLMFECAWKTIWLIDYGFPQWFAGRLPPTFAGDFQAILMVVLVPFVIPWGYVFRNYVKRPSDRWL
;
A
#
# COMPACT_ATOMS: atom_id res chain seq x y z
N MET A 1 9.29 43.22 -34.62
CA MET A 1 8.14 43.26 -33.70
C MET A 1 7.86 41.85 -33.24
N ALA A 2 8.25 41.52 -32.00
CA ALA A 2 8.09 40.18 -31.42
C ALA A 2 6.66 40.02 -30.89
N SER A 3 5.92 39.05 -31.42
CA SER A 3 4.62 38.65 -30.88
C SER A 3 4.84 37.47 -29.94
N THR A 4 4.99 37.76 -28.65
CA THR A 4 4.95 36.76 -27.59
C THR A 4 3.51 36.33 -27.41
N ALA A 5 3.11 35.24 -28.06
CA ALA A 5 1.84 34.57 -27.79
C ALA A 5 1.83 34.15 -26.31
N SER A 6 1.04 34.85 -25.50
CA SER A 6 0.76 34.48 -24.13
C SER A 6 -0.05 33.20 -24.13
N VAL A 7 0.64 32.07 -23.91
CA VAL A 7 -0.01 30.78 -23.66
C VAL A 7 -0.98 30.95 -22.49
N SER A 8 -2.26 30.70 -22.74
CA SER A 8 -3.34 30.86 -21.76
C SER A 8 -3.10 30.02 -20.49
N PRO A 9 -3.40 30.52 -19.28
CA PRO A 9 -3.20 29.79 -18.02
C PRO A 9 -3.91 28.42 -17.97
N ALA A 10 -5.05 28.28 -18.65
CA ALA A 10 -5.83 27.04 -18.70
C ALA A 10 -5.10 25.87 -19.41
N LEU A 11 -4.17 26.18 -20.33
CA LEU A 11 -3.31 25.18 -20.97
C LEU A 11 -2.09 24.81 -20.11
N ARG A 12 -1.74 25.63 -19.10
CA ARG A 12 -0.71 25.27 -18.11
C ARG A 12 -1.26 24.30 -17.07
N ASP A 13 -2.52 24.47 -16.64
CA ASP A 13 -3.17 23.55 -15.69
C ASP A 13 -3.35 22.13 -16.22
N THR A 14 -3.43 21.96 -17.55
CA THR A 14 -3.50 20.63 -18.19
C THR A 14 -2.12 20.01 -18.42
N ALA A 15 -1.04 20.81 -18.39
CA ALA A 15 0.34 20.37 -18.63
C ALA A 15 1.13 20.05 -17.34
N GLU A 16 0.74 20.60 -16.18
CA GLU A 16 1.27 20.27 -14.84
C GLU A 16 0.71 18.92 -14.33
N GLY A 17 0.80 17.88 -15.17
CA GLY A 17 0.28 16.53 -14.96
C GLY A 17 1.03 15.74 -13.87
N GLY A 18 0.94 16.19 -12.62
CA GLY A 18 1.63 15.65 -11.47
C GLY A 18 0.70 14.99 -10.44
N VAL A 19 -0.12 14.02 -10.85
CA VAL A 19 -1.08 13.28 -9.98
C VAL A 19 -2.24 14.14 -9.48
N SER A 20 -3.49 13.75 -9.81
CA SER A 20 -4.68 14.48 -9.37
C SER A 20 -4.81 14.51 -7.84
N LEU A 21 -5.30 15.63 -7.29
CA LEU A 21 -5.61 15.78 -5.86
C LEU A 21 -6.51 14.63 -5.35
N ALA A 22 -7.48 14.21 -6.15
CA ALA A 22 -8.34 13.07 -5.84
C ALA A 22 -7.54 11.78 -5.60
N ARG A 23 -6.48 11.52 -6.39
CA ARG A 23 -5.62 10.33 -6.20
C ARG A 23 -4.76 10.46 -4.94
N LEU A 24 -4.29 11.66 -4.60
CA LEU A 24 -3.60 11.89 -3.33
C LEU A 24 -4.49 11.62 -2.11
N TYR A 25 -5.76 12.07 -2.16
CA TYR A 25 -6.73 11.76 -1.11
C TYR A 25 -7.07 10.27 -1.07
N GLY A 26 -7.22 9.61 -2.22
CA GLY A 26 -7.39 8.16 -2.30
C GLY A 26 -6.25 7.39 -1.65
N LEU A 27 -4.99 7.78 -1.93
CA LEU A 27 -3.82 7.17 -1.29
C LEU A 27 -3.84 7.37 0.23
N ARG A 28 -4.13 8.59 0.70
CA ARG A 28 -4.25 8.86 2.15
C ARG A 28 -5.35 8.04 2.81
N ALA A 29 -6.50 7.89 2.14
CA ALA A 29 -7.58 7.03 2.62
C ALA A 29 -7.14 5.57 2.73
N MET A 30 -6.32 5.06 1.79
CA MET A 30 -5.76 3.72 1.88
C MET A 30 -4.76 3.58 3.04
N TYR A 31 -3.91 4.58 3.30
CA TYR A 31 -3.04 4.56 4.48
C TYR A 31 -3.84 4.64 5.78
N LEU A 32 -4.92 5.43 5.84
CA LEU A 32 -5.84 5.44 6.99
C LEU A 32 -6.46 4.06 7.20
N LEU A 33 -6.93 3.43 6.12
CA LEU A 33 -7.50 2.09 6.18
C LEU A 33 -6.48 1.07 6.70
N LEU A 34 -5.23 1.14 6.25
CA LEU A 34 -4.15 0.30 6.76
C LEU A 34 -3.88 0.55 8.25
N ILE A 35 -3.80 1.82 8.69
CA ILE A 35 -3.58 2.16 10.09
C ILE A 35 -4.70 1.60 10.97
N VAL A 36 -5.96 1.82 10.58
CA VAL A 36 -7.11 1.35 11.35
C VAL A 36 -7.23 -0.18 11.30
N GLY A 37 -7.05 -0.78 10.13
CA GLY A 37 -7.13 -2.24 9.94
C GLY A 37 -6.05 -2.99 10.70
N LEU A 38 -4.78 -2.58 10.57
CA LEU A 38 -3.68 -3.19 11.33
C LEU A 38 -3.82 -2.89 12.83
N ALA A 39 -4.29 -1.71 13.23
CA ALA A 39 -4.53 -1.44 14.65
C ALA A 39 -5.62 -2.38 15.22
N ALA A 40 -6.71 -2.62 14.50
CA ALA A 40 -7.79 -3.47 14.97
C ALA A 40 -7.37 -4.95 15.08
N ILE A 41 -6.57 -5.44 14.12
CA ILE A 41 -6.25 -6.87 14.00
C ILE A 41 -4.94 -7.22 14.70
N ASN A 42 -3.88 -6.42 14.52
CA ASN A 42 -2.52 -6.74 14.96
C ASN A 42 -2.16 -6.16 16.33
N LEU A 43 -2.73 -5.01 16.71
CA LEU A 43 -2.38 -4.34 17.97
C LEU A 43 -2.75 -5.15 19.23
N PRO A 44 -3.89 -5.87 19.30
CA PRO A 44 -4.19 -6.71 20.44
C PRO A 44 -3.16 -7.83 20.64
N GLU A 45 -2.73 -8.48 19.56
CA GLU A 45 -1.68 -9.50 19.60
C GLU A 45 -0.32 -8.89 19.96
N LEU A 46 -0.01 -7.70 19.45
CA LEU A 46 1.25 -7.03 19.74
C LEU A 46 1.38 -6.56 21.19
N ILE A 47 0.29 -6.20 21.88
CA ILE A 47 0.32 -5.70 23.26
C ILE A 47 -0.01 -6.80 24.28
N GLY A 48 -0.90 -7.72 23.92
CA GLY A 48 -1.43 -8.77 24.82
C GLY A 48 -0.72 -10.11 24.72
N HIS A 49 0.47 -10.20 24.15
CA HIS A 49 1.19 -11.46 23.96
C HIS A 49 1.81 -12.00 25.25
N GLU A 50 1.95 -13.33 25.33
CA GLU A 50 2.69 -13.98 26.41
C GLU A 50 4.21 -13.78 26.27
N PRO A 51 4.99 -13.76 27.37
CA PRO A 51 6.43 -13.52 27.34
C PRO A 51 7.25 -14.52 26.51
N THR A 52 6.73 -15.73 26.30
CA THR A 52 7.37 -16.80 25.52
C THR A 52 6.94 -16.80 24.05
N SER A 53 6.08 -15.86 23.64
CA SER A 53 5.57 -15.77 22.27
C SER A 53 6.68 -15.42 21.29
N ARG A 54 6.70 -16.08 20.13
CA ARG A 54 7.71 -15.80 19.09
C ARG A 54 7.65 -14.37 18.56
N GLY A 55 6.46 -13.77 18.47
CA GLY A 55 6.26 -12.33 18.23
C GLY A 55 6.74 -11.74 16.90
N VAL A 56 7.42 -12.51 16.03
CA VAL A 56 8.07 -11.99 14.81
C VAL A 56 7.08 -11.35 13.83
N ILE A 57 6.00 -12.05 13.49
CA ILE A 57 4.98 -11.57 12.54
C ILE A 57 4.26 -10.32 13.08
N PRO A 58 3.71 -10.32 14.32
CA PRO A 58 3.03 -9.15 14.82
C PRO A 58 3.96 -7.94 15.02
N SER A 59 5.25 -8.18 15.33
CA SER A 59 6.25 -7.11 15.41
C SER A 59 6.59 -6.52 14.04
N MET A 60 6.76 -7.37 13.02
CA MET A 60 6.95 -6.93 11.63
C MET A 60 5.77 -6.10 11.15
N LEU A 61 4.55 -6.55 11.46
CA LEU A 61 3.33 -5.81 11.14
C LEU A 61 3.18 -4.52 11.94
N GLY A 62 3.62 -4.51 13.19
CA GLY A 62 3.73 -3.29 13.99
C GLY A 62 4.66 -2.26 13.34
N GLY A 63 5.78 -2.70 12.77
CA GLY A 63 6.69 -1.84 12.01
C GLY A 63 6.02 -1.23 10.77
N ILE A 64 5.30 -2.05 10.00
CA ILE A 64 4.52 -1.59 8.83
C ILE A 64 3.44 -0.59 9.26
N TRP A 65 2.76 -0.86 10.38
CA TRP A 65 1.76 0.03 10.95
C TRP A 65 2.34 1.40 11.32
N LEU A 66 3.52 1.45 11.94
CA LEU A 66 4.21 2.70 12.23
C LEU A 66 4.59 3.46 10.95
N LEU A 67 5.08 2.76 9.93
CA LEU A 67 5.41 3.36 8.63
C LEU A 67 4.16 3.87 7.89
N ALA A 68 2.99 3.30 8.13
CA ALA A 68 1.74 3.76 7.51
C ALA A 68 1.38 5.20 7.92
N PHE A 69 1.77 5.66 9.11
CA PHE A 69 1.63 7.07 9.51
C PHE A 69 2.49 7.99 8.65
N LEU A 70 3.71 7.57 8.30
CA LEU A 70 4.55 8.31 7.36
C LEU A 70 3.91 8.35 5.96
N GLY A 71 3.19 7.29 5.58
CA GLY A 71 2.36 7.23 4.38
C GLY A 71 1.26 8.29 4.32
N LEU A 72 0.67 8.69 5.45
CA LEU A 72 -0.30 9.80 5.46
C LEU A 72 0.34 11.14 5.09
N ARG A 73 1.57 11.37 5.58
CA ARG A 73 2.32 12.59 5.31
C ARG A 73 2.91 12.62 3.90
N TYR A 74 3.48 11.50 3.45
CA TYR A 74 4.19 11.37 2.16
C TYR A 74 3.62 10.22 1.30
N PRO A 75 2.35 10.28 0.86
CA PRO A 75 1.64 9.14 0.27
C PRO A 75 2.26 8.60 -1.02
N LEU A 76 2.86 9.45 -1.85
CA LEU A 76 3.52 9.04 -3.09
C LEU A 76 4.89 8.39 -2.87
N GLN A 77 5.65 8.85 -1.89
CA GLN A 77 6.98 8.31 -1.60
C GLN A 77 6.89 6.94 -0.92
N MET A 78 5.85 6.74 -0.12
CA MET A 78 5.60 5.51 0.64
C MET A 78 4.82 4.45 -0.15
N ILE A 79 4.60 4.62 -1.46
CA ILE A 79 3.98 3.59 -2.31
C ILE A 79 4.63 2.20 -2.17
N PRO A 80 5.94 2.04 -1.94
CA PRO A 80 6.54 0.73 -1.70
C PRO A 80 5.89 -0.02 -0.53
N LEU A 81 5.37 0.69 0.48
CA LEU A 81 4.62 0.08 1.59
C LEU A 81 3.31 -0.54 1.12
N LEU A 82 2.56 0.16 0.27
CA LEU A 82 1.34 -0.37 -0.35
C LEU A 82 1.64 -1.52 -1.31
N MET A 83 2.77 -1.46 -2.03
CA MET A 83 3.22 -2.54 -2.89
C MET A 83 3.60 -3.79 -2.09
N PHE A 84 4.25 -3.62 -0.94
CA PHE A 84 4.52 -4.71 0.00
C PHE A 84 3.21 -5.36 0.49
N GLU A 85 2.24 -4.54 0.88
CA GLU A 85 0.90 -5.00 1.29
C GLU A 85 0.14 -5.74 0.18
N CYS A 86 0.33 -5.37 -1.09
CA CYS A 86 -0.19 -6.17 -2.20
C CYS A 86 0.58 -7.48 -2.35
N ALA A 87 1.92 -7.42 -2.33
CA ALA A 87 2.78 -8.55 -2.61
C ALA A 87 2.59 -9.67 -1.58
N TRP A 88 2.67 -9.37 -0.27
CA TRP A 88 2.58 -10.40 0.76
C TRP A 88 1.20 -11.12 0.76
N LYS A 89 0.11 -10.40 0.50
CA LYS A 89 -1.25 -10.95 0.44
C LYS A 89 -1.49 -11.73 -0.83
N THR A 90 -0.90 -11.29 -1.95
CA THR A 90 -0.94 -12.05 -3.20
C THR A 90 -0.17 -13.37 -3.06
N ILE A 91 1.02 -13.33 -2.44
CA ILE A 91 1.81 -14.53 -2.14
C ILE A 91 1.00 -15.46 -1.24
N TRP A 92 0.43 -14.97 -0.15
CA TRP A 92 -0.40 -15.79 0.73
C TRP A 92 -1.59 -16.39 0.00
N LEU A 93 -2.30 -15.61 -0.81
CA LEU A 93 -3.49 -16.06 -1.54
C LEU A 93 -3.14 -17.18 -2.53
N ILE A 94 -2.01 -17.07 -3.22
CA ILE A 94 -1.58 -18.07 -4.20
C ILE A 94 -1.04 -19.34 -3.53
N ASP A 95 -0.22 -19.20 -2.49
CA ASP A 95 0.53 -20.31 -1.90
C ASP A 95 -0.24 -21.03 -0.78
N TYR A 96 -1.11 -20.32 -0.07
CA TYR A 96 -1.89 -20.85 1.06
C TYR A 96 -3.39 -20.79 0.79
N GLY A 97 -3.90 -19.64 0.38
CA GLY A 97 -5.34 -19.41 0.20
C GLY A 97 -5.98 -20.35 -0.81
N PHE A 98 -5.50 -20.34 -2.05
CA PHE A 98 -6.02 -21.16 -3.14
C PHE A 98 -5.84 -22.66 -2.88
N PRO A 99 -4.64 -23.17 -2.48
CA PRO A 99 -4.48 -24.59 -2.21
C PRO A 99 -5.41 -25.11 -1.11
N GLN A 100 -5.60 -24.34 -0.03
CA GLN A 100 -6.51 -24.72 1.06
C GLN A 100 -7.97 -24.75 0.60
N TRP A 101 -8.38 -23.76 -0.21
CA TRP A 101 -9.71 -23.70 -0.80
C TRP A 101 -9.98 -24.89 -1.73
N PHE A 102 -9.07 -25.19 -2.66
CA PHE A 102 -9.23 -26.30 -3.59
C PHE A 102 -9.15 -27.67 -2.90
N ALA A 103 -8.38 -27.79 -1.82
CA ALA A 103 -8.31 -29.01 -1.03
C ALA A 103 -9.55 -29.24 -0.14
N GLY A 104 -10.45 -28.26 -0.02
CA GLY A 104 -11.61 -28.32 0.89
C GLY A 104 -11.22 -28.37 2.37
N ARG A 105 -9.96 -28.03 2.71
CA ARG A 105 -9.43 -28.06 4.07
C ARG A 105 -9.19 -26.64 4.55
N LEU A 106 -10.25 -26.01 5.03
CA LEU A 106 -10.21 -24.64 5.54
C LEU A 106 -9.93 -24.69 7.05
N PRO A 107 -8.75 -24.23 7.51
CA PRO A 107 -8.51 -24.09 8.94
C PRO A 107 -9.50 -23.05 9.54
N PRO A 108 -9.79 -23.11 10.84
CA PRO A 108 -10.70 -22.17 11.49
C PRO A 108 -10.30 -20.69 11.31
N THR A 109 -9.02 -20.42 11.10
CA THR A 109 -8.48 -19.06 10.88
C THR A 109 -8.70 -18.54 9.45
N PHE A 110 -9.00 -19.43 8.50
CA PHE A 110 -9.05 -19.12 7.07
C PHE A 110 -10.02 -17.97 6.75
N ALA A 111 -11.20 -17.97 7.36
CA ALA A 111 -12.20 -16.95 7.09
C ALA A 111 -11.73 -15.54 7.52
N GLY A 112 -11.04 -15.44 8.66
CA GLY A 112 -10.47 -14.20 9.15
C GLY A 112 -9.32 -13.71 8.26
N ASP A 113 -8.42 -14.62 7.90
CA ASP A 113 -7.28 -14.32 7.02
C ASP A 113 -7.76 -13.87 5.63
N PHE A 114 -8.72 -14.60 5.05
CA PHE A 114 -9.30 -14.28 3.75
C PHE A 114 -10.02 -12.92 3.75
N GLN A 115 -10.77 -12.59 4.81
CA GLN A 115 -11.39 -11.28 4.95
C GLN A 115 -10.36 -10.15 5.04
N ALA A 116 -9.28 -10.34 5.80
CA ALA A 116 -8.20 -9.37 5.92
C ALA A 116 -7.45 -9.14 4.59
N ILE A 117 -7.36 -10.17 3.75
CA ILE A 117 -6.77 -10.12 2.41
C ILE A 117 -7.67 -9.38 1.42
N LEU A 118 -8.99 -9.61 1.49
CA LEU A 118 -9.95 -9.04 0.54
C LEU A 118 -9.94 -7.50 0.54
N MET A 119 -9.68 -6.89 1.69
CA MET A 119 -9.58 -5.43 1.85
C MET A 119 -8.43 -4.82 1.02
N VAL A 120 -7.41 -5.59 0.66
CA VAL A 120 -6.27 -5.12 -0.15
C VAL A 120 -6.49 -5.20 -1.64
N VAL A 121 -7.54 -5.87 -2.11
CA VAL A 121 -7.91 -5.87 -3.54
C VAL A 121 -8.16 -4.44 -4.05
N LEU A 122 -8.49 -3.50 -3.16
CA LEU A 122 -8.66 -2.08 -3.50
C LEU A 122 -7.33 -1.34 -3.74
N VAL A 123 -6.22 -1.80 -3.12
CA VAL A 123 -4.91 -1.12 -3.17
C VAL A 123 -4.39 -0.98 -4.62
N PRO A 124 -4.41 -2.03 -5.48
CA PRO A 124 -4.03 -1.92 -6.89
C PRO A 124 -4.81 -0.85 -7.67
N PHE A 125 -6.08 -0.59 -7.34
CA PHE A 125 -6.89 0.37 -8.08
C PHE A 125 -6.56 1.83 -7.72
N VAL A 126 -6.09 2.07 -6.49
CA VAL A 126 -5.76 3.41 -6.01
C VAL A 126 -4.33 3.82 -6.37
N ILE A 127 -3.42 2.85 -6.52
CA ILE A 127 -2.02 3.10 -6.83
C ILE A 127 -1.88 3.79 -8.20
N PRO A 128 -1.17 4.94 -8.30
CA PRO A 128 -0.80 5.52 -9.59
C PRO A 128 0.25 4.67 -10.30
N TRP A 129 -0.17 3.65 -11.06
CA TRP A 129 0.76 2.78 -11.81
C TRP A 129 1.70 3.55 -12.74
N GLY A 130 1.22 4.64 -13.37
CA GLY A 130 2.07 5.52 -14.17
C GLY A 130 3.18 6.20 -13.37
N TYR A 131 2.92 6.56 -12.10
CA TYR A 131 3.96 7.06 -11.19
C TYR A 131 4.91 5.93 -10.80
N VAL A 132 4.39 4.74 -10.47
CA VAL A 132 5.19 3.59 -10.08
C VAL A 132 6.18 3.21 -11.16
N PHE A 133 5.71 3.07 -12.40
CA PHE A 133 6.55 2.72 -13.53
C PHE A 133 7.61 3.79 -13.82
N ARG A 134 7.24 5.07 -13.72
CA ARG A 134 8.18 6.18 -13.95
C ARG A 134 9.26 6.27 -12.85
N ASN A 135 8.88 6.10 -11.60
CA ASN A 135 9.76 6.38 -10.46
C ASN A 135 10.53 5.15 -9.95
N TYR A 136 9.99 3.93 -10.08
CA TYR A 136 10.62 2.71 -9.57
C TYR A 136 11.15 1.78 -10.66
N VAL A 137 10.68 1.90 -11.91
CA VAL A 137 11.14 1.04 -13.01
C VAL A 137 12.04 1.80 -13.99
N LYS A 138 11.62 2.99 -14.43
CA LYS A 138 12.36 3.78 -15.43
C LYS A 138 13.43 4.68 -14.84
N ARG A 139 13.31 5.08 -13.57
CA ARG A 139 14.27 5.98 -12.94
C ARG A 139 15.61 5.26 -12.78
N PRO A 140 16.73 5.86 -13.22
CA PRO A 140 18.05 5.32 -12.95
C PRO A 140 18.21 5.12 -11.44
N SER A 141 18.72 3.96 -11.03
CA SER A 141 19.05 3.72 -9.63
C SER A 141 20.04 4.77 -9.13
N ASP A 142 19.92 5.13 -7.86
CA ASP A 142 20.91 6.00 -7.23
C ASP A 142 22.30 5.35 -7.36
N ARG A 143 23.32 6.18 -7.52
CA ARG A 143 24.68 5.67 -7.75
C ARG A 143 25.13 4.84 -6.56
N TRP A 144 25.74 3.71 -6.86
CA TRP A 144 26.34 2.84 -5.85
C TRP A 144 27.69 3.41 -5.36
N LEU A 145 28.21 4.46 -6.01
CA LEU A 145 29.50 5.14 -5.73
C LEU A 145 29.39 6.65 -5.97
#